data_AF-A0AA35TC95-F1
#
_entry.id   AF-A0AA35TC95-F1
#
_cell.length_a   1.000
_cell.length_b   1.000
_cell.length_c   1.000
_cell.angle_alpha   90.00
_cell.angle_beta   90.00
_cell.angle_gamma   90.00
#
_symmetry.space_group_name_H-M   'P 1'
#
loop_
_entity.id
_entity.type
_entity.pdbx_description
1 polymer ?
#
loop_
_entity_poly.entity_id
_entity_poly.type
_entity_poly.pdbx_seq_one_letter_code
_entity_poly.pdbx_strand_id
1 'polypeptide(L)'
;MGVLCSYIVQKQKNWQREDISHELVYNAVEHCVMPQIKPLIIRRVAQTERDELVSSKCLEFSGVTQDQLRVRPCLRSNEPVPFIEAITQLRASYFSSTPTDKMYSVVGAAKALYDRLGDIGESSIDGDAFLDLWIYVIIKANIKDLATNLLFMIDYGNPQLACGEAGYYLTTLEAAVHFIASLSPETLQAPQGVMEFVVCEREYFSSLCSLPGSGLEMVASDTEVQGYQVAVIRDWALNRARYMTNV
;
A
#
# COMPACT_ATOMS: atom_id res chain seq x y z
N MET A 1 9.22 -15.76 -24.80
CA MET A 1 9.10 -16.46 -23.50
C MET A 1 8.19 -17.68 -23.60
N GLY A 2 6.89 -17.53 -23.89
CA GLY A 2 5.90 -18.62 -23.85
C GLY A 2 6.27 -19.89 -24.64
N VAL A 3 6.64 -19.77 -25.92
CA VAL A 3 6.99 -20.93 -26.77
C VAL A 3 8.18 -21.72 -26.22
N LEU A 4 9.22 -21.04 -25.72
CA LEU A 4 10.38 -21.69 -25.11
C LEU A 4 9.99 -22.43 -23.82
N CYS A 5 9.16 -21.81 -22.97
CA CYS A 5 8.69 -22.43 -21.73
C CYS A 5 7.83 -23.67 -22.03
N SER A 6 6.88 -23.56 -22.96
CA SER A 6 6.06 -24.68 -23.41
C SER A 6 6.90 -25.82 -24.01
N TYR A 7 7.94 -25.49 -24.78
CA TYR A 7 8.87 -26.48 -25.33
C TYR A 7 9.62 -27.24 -24.23
N ILE A 8 10.15 -26.54 -23.21
CA ILE A 8 10.88 -27.16 -22.08
C ILE A 8 9.95 -28.10 -21.30
N VAL A 9 8.74 -27.64 -20.96
CA VAL A 9 7.75 -28.45 -20.23
C VAL A 9 7.34 -29.69 -21.03
N GLN A 10 7.03 -29.52 -22.32
CA GLN A 10 6.62 -30.64 -23.17
C GLN A 10 7.74 -31.68 -23.34
N LYS A 11 8.99 -31.23 -23.46
CA LYS A 11 10.14 -32.13 -23.58
C LYS A 11 10.37 -32.96 -22.31
N GLN A 12 10.16 -32.38 -21.13
CA GLN A 12 10.25 -33.11 -19.87
C GLN A 12 9.14 -34.16 -19.73
N LYS A 13 7.90 -33.80 -20.08
CA LYS A 13 6.78 -34.75 -20.12
C LYS A 13 7.04 -35.92 -21.06
N ASN A 14 7.59 -35.65 -22.24
CA ASN A 14 7.94 -36.69 -23.21
C ASN A 14 9.04 -37.63 -22.71
N TRP A 15 9.85 -37.21 -21.74
CA TRP A 15 10.93 -38.01 -21.17
C TRP A 15 10.54 -38.75 -19.87
N GLN A 16 9.25 -38.73 -19.48
CA GLN A 16 8.74 -39.35 -18.25
C GLN A 16 9.50 -38.96 -16.98
N ARG A 17 10.02 -37.73 -16.95
CA ARG A 17 10.67 -37.15 -15.76
C ARG A 17 9.64 -36.39 -14.92
N GLU A 18 10.07 -35.92 -13.74
CA GLU A 18 9.23 -35.10 -12.85
C GLU A 18 8.52 -33.98 -13.61
N ASP A 19 7.24 -33.78 -13.30
CA ASP A 19 6.41 -32.74 -13.90
C ASP A 19 6.92 -31.36 -13.46
N ILE A 20 7.47 -30.61 -14.42
CA ILE A 20 7.88 -29.22 -14.21
C ILE A 20 6.71 -28.32 -14.62
N SER A 21 6.25 -27.45 -13.71
CA SER A 21 5.17 -26.51 -14.00
C SER A 21 5.59 -25.43 -15.00
N HIS A 22 4.67 -24.96 -15.83
CA HIS A 22 4.93 -23.88 -16.79
C HIS A 22 5.35 -22.59 -16.06
N GLU A 23 4.73 -22.30 -14.93
CA GLU A 23 5.04 -21.16 -14.07
C GLU A 23 6.48 -21.21 -13.55
N LEU A 24 6.95 -22.37 -13.08
CA LEU A 24 8.33 -22.55 -12.61
C LEU A 24 9.35 -22.26 -13.71
N VAL A 25 9.12 -22.79 -14.91
CA VAL A 25 10.01 -22.53 -16.07
C VAL A 25 9.96 -21.05 -16.47
N TYR A 26 8.76 -20.46 -16.53
CA TYR A 26 8.60 -19.06 -16.90
C TYR A 26 9.35 -18.14 -15.93
N ASN A 27 9.14 -18.33 -14.63
CA ASN A 27 9.78 -17.54 -13.58
C ASN A 27 11.30 -17.69 -13.65
N ALA A 28 11.82 -18.91 -13.83
CA ALA A 28 13.26 -19.14 -13.96
C ALA A 28 13.88 -18.41 -15.16
N VAL A 29 13.22 -18.45 -16.33
CA VAL A 29 13.70 -17.74 -17.52
C VAL A 29 13.61 -16.23 -17.31
N GLU A 30 12.54 -15.74 -16.69
CA GLU A 30 12.33 -14.31 -16.46
C GLU A 30 13.38 -13.75 -15.49
N HIS A 31 13.67 -14.46 -14.40
CA HIS A 31 14.72 -14.10 -13.45
C HIS A 31 16.11 -14.07 -14.09
N CYS A 32 16.35 -14.87 -15.13
CA CYS A 32 17.61 -14.87 -15.85
C CYS A 32 17.72 -13.69 -16.84
N VAL A 33 16.66 -13.45 -17.62
CA VAL A 33 16.69 -12.50 -18.74
C VAL A 33 16.35 -11.08 -18.30
N MET A 34 15.31 -10.91 -17.49
CA MET A 34 14.72 -9.62 -17.19
C MET A 34 15.70 -8.64 -16.52
N PRO A 35 16.52 -9.05 -15.52
CA PRO A 35 17.47 -8.13 -14.89
C PRO A 35 18.50 -7.54 -15.88
N GLN A 36 18.88 -8.31 -16.92
CA GLN A 36 19.87 -7.88 -17.91
C GLN A 36 19.33 -6.81 -18.85
N ILE A 37 18.01 -6.84 -19.14
CA ILE A 37 17.36 -5.93 -20.07
C ILE A 37 16.52 -4.84 -19.38
N LYS A 38 16.31 -4.95 -18.07
CA LYS A 38 15.51 -4.01 -17.26
C LYS A 38 15.88 -2.55 -17.48
N PRO A 39 17.16 -2.12 -17.54
CA PRO A 39 17.50 -0.70 -17.78
C PRO A 39 16.96 -0.17 -19.11
N LEU A 40 16.98 -1.00 -20.17
CA LEU A 40 16.46 -0.63 -21.48
C LEU A 40 14.93 -0.56 -21.49
N ILE A 41 14.29 -1.51 -20.80
CA ILE A 41 12.82 -1.54 -20.66
C ILE A 41 12.34 -0.32 -19.87
N ILE A 42 12.91 -0.06 -18.69
CA ILE A 42 12.51 1.07 -17.84
C ILE A 42 12.66 2.39 -18.58
N ARG A 43 13.71 2.57 -19.38
CA ARG A 43 13.86 3.76 -20.23
C ARG A 43 12.71 3.93 -21.23
N ARG A 44 12.13 2.84 -21.72
CA ARG A 44 11.02 2.85 -22.68
C ARG A 44 9.68 3.10 -22.02
N VAL A 45 9.44 2.54 -20.84
CA VAL A 45 8.16 2.65 -20.12
C VAL A 45 8.14 3.76 -19.06
N ALA A 46 9.20 4.56 -18.96
CA ALA A 46 9.31 5.63 -17.97
C ALA A 46 8.14 6.62 -18.07
N GLN A 47 7.53 6.89 -16.94
CA GLN A 47 6.40 7.81 -16.75
C GLN A 47 6.78 8.92 -15.78
N THR A 48 7.93 9.58 -16.01
CA THR A 48 8.56 10.50 -15.05
C THR A 48 7.60 11.57 -14.53
N GLU A 49 6.85 12.24 -15.40
CA GLU A 49 5.88 13.27 -14.97
C GLU A 49 4.76 12.69 -14.08
N ARG A 50 4.24 11.52 -14.43
CA ARG A 50 3.19 10.84 -13.67
C ARG A 50 3.72 10.30 -12.35
N ASP A 51 4.95 9.80 -12.32
CA ASP A 51 5.64 9.35 -11.10
C ASP A 51 5.86 10.48 -10.11
N GLU A 52 6.36 11.62 -10.60
CA GLU A 52 6.56 12.83 -9.79
C GLU A 52 5.23 13.35 -9.22
N LEU A 53 4.19 13.42 -10.06
CA LEU A 53 2.86 13.84 -9.64
C LEU A 53 2.28 12.91 -8.56
N VAL A 54 2.30 11.60 -8.79
CA VAL A 54 1.76 10.62 -7.84
C VAL A 54 2.55 10.65 -6.54
N SER A 55 3.88 10.73 -6.59
CA SER A 55 4.71 10.83 -5.39
C SER A 55 4.42 12.10 -4.60
N SER A 56 4.29 13.25 -5.28
CA SER A 56 3.91 14.51 -4.65
C SER A 56 2.54 14.40 -3.96
N LYS A 57 1.56 13.76 -4.61
CA LYS A 57 0.22 13.56 -4.04
C LYS A 57 0.24 12.61 -2.85
N CYS A 58 0.97 11.50 -2.91
CA CYS A 58 1.12 10.59 -1.78
C CYS A 58 1.76 11.28 -0.56
N LEU A 59 2.71 12.20 -0.78
CA LEU A 59 3.31 13.01 0.28
C LEU A 59 2.33 14.07 0.82
N GLU A 60 1.61 14.78 -0.04
CA GLU A 60 0.58 15.75 0.33
C GLU A 60 -0.49 15.12 1.22
N PHE A 61 -0.93 13.90 0.87
CA PHE A 61 -1.97 13.16 1.59
C PHE A 61 -1.41 12.11 2.56
N SER A 62 -0.13 12.19 2.95
CA SER A 62 0.46 11.20 3.86
C SER A 62 -0.24 11.14 5.23
N GLY A 63 -0.84 12.25 5.66
CA GLY A 63 -1.63 12.38 6.89
C GLY A 63 -3.09 11.93 6.80
N VAL A 64 -3.57 11.51 5.62
CA VAL A 64 -5.00 11.20 5.41
C VAL A 64 -5.47 10.06 6.32
N THR A 65 -6.66 10.22 6.90
CA THR A 65 -7.30 9.18 7.73
C THR A 65 -8.18 8.27 6.88
N GLN A 66 -8.56 7.11 7.43
CA GLN A 66 -9.46 6.17 6.76
C GLN A 66 -10.83 6.83 6.49
N ASP A 67 -11.31 7.67 7.41
CA ASP A 67 -12.58 8.38 7.28
C ASP A 67 -12.58 9.41 6.12
N GLN A 68 -11.48 10.15 5.97
CA GLN A 68 -11.30 11.14 4.89
C GLN A 68 -11.29 10.51 3.49
N LEU A 69 -10.86 9.25 3.37
CA LEU A 69 -10.95 8.46 2.14
C LEU A 69 -12.26 7.66 2.04
N ARG A 70 -13.29 8.05 2.81
CA ARG A 70 -14.63 7.44 2.79
C ARG A 70 -14.66 5.94 3.11
N VAL A 71 -13.61 5.43 3.76
CA VAL A 71 -13.60 4.04 4.23
C VAL A 71 -14.73 3.87 5.24
N ARG A 72 -15.65 2.95 4.94
CA ARG A 72 -16.80 2.65 5.79
C ARG A 72 -16.35 2.28 7.21
N PRO A 73 -17.07 2.69 8.28
CA PRO A 73 -16.67 2.41 9.66
C PRO A 73 -16.37 0.94 9.97
N CYS A 74 -17.14 0.00 9.39
CA CYS A 74 -16.92 -1.44 9.57
C CYS A 74 -15.62 -1.97 8.93
N LEU A 75 -15.05 -1.22 7.99
CA LEU A 75 -13.82 -1.57 7.29
C LEU A 75 -12.59 -0.91 7.91
N ARG A 76 -12.74 -0.13 8.98
CA ARG A 76 -11.61 0.61 9.56
C ARG A 76 -10.78 -0.29 10.45
N SER A 77 -9.47 -0.27 10.27
CA SER A 77 -8.54 -0.91 11.20
C SER A 77 -8.19 0.03 12.36
N ASN A 78 -8.20 -0.52 13.58
CA ASN A 78 -7.79 0.17 14.82
C ASN A 78 -6.30 -0.05 15.14
N GLU A 79 -5.54 -0.65 14.21
CA GLU A 79 -4.10 -0.82 14.37
C GLU A 79 -3.39 0.56 14.43
N PRO A 80 -2.24 0.66 15.15
CA PRO A 80 -1.45 1.89 15.18
C PRO A 80 -1.06 2.40 13.78
N VAL A 81 -0.81 1.46 12.86
CA VAL A 81 -0.69 1.72 11.43
C VAL A 81 -1.70 0.81 10.73
N PRO A 82 -2.87 1.35 10.33
CA PRO A 82 -3.89 0.59 9.64
C PRO A 82 -3.34 -0.11 8.39
N PHE A 83 -3.59 -1.42 8.26
CA PHE A 83 -3.21 -2.21 7.09
C PHE A 83 -1.70 -2.27 6.80
N ILE A 84 -0.88 -2.24 7.87
CA ILE A 84 0.59 -2.26 7.74
C ILE A 84 1.14 -3.42 6.90
N GLU A 85 0.53 -4.60 7.00
CA GLU A 85 0.96 -5.77 6.21
C GLU A 85 0.76 -5.54 4.71
N ALA A 86 -0.43 -5.07 4.31
CA ALA A 86 -0.73 -4.71 2.93
C ALA A 86 0.19 -3.60 2.41
N ILE A 87 0.43 -2.56 3.22
CA ILE A 87 1.35 -1.46 2.90
C ILE A 87 2.78 -1.98 2.66
N THR A 88 3.25 -2.88 3.52
CA THR A 88 4.62 -3.41 3.47
C THR A 88 4.81 -4.34 2.27
N GLN A 89 3.85 -5.23 2.01
CA GLN A 89 3.88 -6.10 0.83
C GLN A 89 3.81 -5.29 -0.46
N LEU A 90 2.96 -4.24 -0.50
CA LEU A 90 2.88 -3.38 -1.67
C LEU A 90 4.19 -2.64 -1.89
N ARG A 91 4.81 -2.08 -0.85
CA ARG A 91 6.16 -1.48 -0.91
C ARG A 91 7.22 -2.45 -1.41
N ALA A 92 7.15 -3.73 -1.02
CA ALA A 92 8.11 -4.74 -1.43
C ALA A 92 8.20 -4.87 -2.96
N SER A 93 7.11 -4.58 -3.67
CA SER A 93 7.08 -4.58 -5.15
C SER A 93 8.19 -3.71 -5.75
N TYR A 94 8.57 -2.58 -5.14
CA TYR A 94 9.63 -1.72 -5.67
C TYR A 94 10.97 -2.47 -5.83
N PHE A 95 11.31 -3.31 -4.85
CA PHE A 95 12.59 -4.02 -4.77
C PHE A 95 12.67 -5.25 -5.68
N SER A 96 11.52 -5.75 -6.15
CA SER A 96 11.46 -6.89 -7.05
C SER A 96 12.13 -6.60 -8.41
N SER A 97 12.86 -7.59 -8.90
CA SER A 97 13.65 -7.46 -10.13
C SER A 97 12.85 -7.80 -11.39
N THR A 98 11.90 -8.72 -11.30
CA THR A 98 11.05 -9.17 -12.41
C THR A 98 9.65 -8.57 -12.32
N PRO A 99 8.91 -8.42 -13.43
CA PRO A 99 7.54 -7.94 -13.41
C PRO A 99 6.61 -8.96 -12.74
N THR A 100 6.83 -10.27 -12.90
CA THR A 100 6.00 -11.30 -12.25
C THR A 100 6.12 -11.23 -10.73
N ASP A 101 7.33 -11.05 -10.18
CA ASP A 101 7.49 -10.87 -8.72
C ASP A 101 6.79 -9.61 -8.21
N LYS A 102 6.82 -8.52 -8.99
CA LYS A 102 6.08 -7.28 -8.66
C LYS A 102 4.57 -7.55 -8.64
N MET A 103 4.06 -8.30 -9.60
CA MET A 103 2.65 -8.71 -9.64
C MET A 103 2.29 -9.55 -8.41
N TYR A 104 3.12 -10.51 -8.00
CA TYR A 104 2.88 -11.28 -6.78
C TYR A 104 2.88 -10.40 -5.52
N SER A 105 3.74 -9.38 -5.43
CA SER A 105 3.70 -8.41 -4.34
C SER A 105 2.38 -7.62 -4.30
N VAL A 106 1.85 -7.23 -5.47
CA VAL A 106 0.53 -6.57 -5.58
C VAL A 106 -0.59 -7.50 -5.12
N VAL A 107 -0.60 -8.76 -5.58
CA VAL A 107 -1.59 -9.76 -5.15
C VAL A 107 -1.48 -10.04 -3.64
N GLY A 108 -0.26 -10.19 -3.14
CA GLY A 108 -0.01 -10.42 -1.72
C GLY A 108 -0.54 -9.28 -0.86
N ALA A 109 -0.30 -8.03 -1.27
CA ALA A 109 -0.83 -6.87 -0.58
C ALA A 109 -2.37 -6.85 -0.56
N ALA A 110 -3.02 -7.21 -1.67
CA ALA A 110 -4.47 -7.34 -1.71
C ALA A 110 -4.97 -8.45 -0.77
N LYS A 111 -4.30 -9.61 -0.73
CA LYS A 111 -4.63 -10.70 0.19
C LYS A 111 -4.46 -10.30 1.65
N ALA A 112 -3.36 -9.65 2.01
CA ALA A 112 -3.13 -9.10 3.33
C ALA A 112 -4.22 -8.10 3.75
N LEU A 113 -4.74 -7.32 2.80
CA LEU A 113 -5.88 -6.44 3.04
C LEU A 113 -7.15 -7.25 3.35
N TYR A 114 -7.50 -8.25 2.53
CA TYR A 114 -8.65 -9.12 2.78
C TYR A 114 -8.54 -9.94 4.08
N ASP A 115 -7.35 -10.45 4.39
CA ASP A 115 -7.09 -11.18 5.65
C ASP A 115 -7.37 -10.26 6.84
N ARG A 116 -6.91 -9.00 6.78
CA ARG A 116 -7.19 -8.00 7.81
C ARG A 116 -8.68 -7.65 7.91
N LEU A 117 -9.40 -7.61 6.79
CA LEU A 117 -10.85 -7.43 6.78
C LEU A 117 -11.56 -8.62 7.44
N GLY A 118 -11.09 -9.84 7.18
CA GLY A 118 -11.57 -11.05 7.84
C GLY A 118 -11.44 -10.99 9.36
N ASP A 119 -10.32 -10.48 9.87
CA ASP A 119 -10.09 -10.30 11.32
C ASP A 119 -11.09 -9.33 11.98
N ILE A 120 -11.59 -8.34 11.24
CA ILE A 120 -12.57 -7.36 11.74
C ILE A 120 -14.02 -7.77 11.43
N GLY A 121 -14.24 -8.99 10.91
CA GLY A 121 -15.56 -9.58 10.68
C GLY A 121 -16.16 -9.32 9.30
N GLU A 122 -15.38 -8.79 8.36
CA GLU A 122 -15.83 -8.43 7.01
C GLU A 122 -15.13 -9.33 5.98
N SER A 123 -15.86 -10.31 5.44
CA SER A 123 -15.31 -11.31 4.51
C SER A 123 -15.55 -10.98 3.03
N SER A 124 -16.40 -10.00 2.75
CA SER A 124 -16.71 -9.57 1.39
C SER A 124 -16.96 -8.08 1.33
N ILE A 125 -16.21 -7.39 0.49
CA ILE A 125 -16.44 -5.98 0.18
C ILE A 125 -16.70 -5.83 -1.31
N ASP A 126 -17.52 -4.84 -1.66
CA ASP A 126 -17.72 -4.45 -3.06
C ASP A 126 -16.46 -3.79 -3.64
N GLY A 127 -16.46 -3.63 -4.97
CA GLY A 127 -15.31 -3.08 -5.69
C GLY A 127 -14.97 -1.64 -5.30
N ASP A 128 -15.98 -0.82 -5.00
CA ASP A 128 -15.78 0.59 -4.64
C ASP A 128 -15.13 0.71 -3.24
N ALA A 129 -15.62 -0.05 -2.26
CA ALA A 129 -15.02 -0.09 -0.93
C ALA A 129 -13.60 -0.69 -0.94
N PHE A 130 -13.34 -1.67 -1.81
CA PHE A 130 -11.97 -2.17 -2.01
C PHE A 130 -11.09 -1.07 -2.61
N LEU A 131 -11.56 -0.35 -3.63
CA LEU A 131 -10.80 0.73 -4.26
C LEU A 131 -10.46 1.84 -3.25
N ASP A 132 -11.39 2.25 -2.39
CA ASP A 132 -11.14 3.26 -1.35
C ASP A 132 -10.04 2.83 -0.36
N LEU A 133 -10.10 1.57 0.10
CA LEU A 133 -9.05 0.97 0.93
C LEU A 133 -7.73 0.86 0.18
N TRP A 134 -7.78 0.49 -1.09
CA TRP A 134 -6.61 0.33 -1.95
C TRP A 134 -5.89 1.66 -2.15
N ILE A 135 -6.64 2.75 -2.37
CA ILE A 135 -6.10 4.12 -2.44
C ILE A 135 -5.41 4.49 -1.12
N TYR A 136 -6.03 4.21 0.03
CA TYR A 136 -5.40 4.43 1.34
C TYR A 136 -4.05 3.69 1.44
N VAL A 137 -4.04 2.39 1.13
CA VAL A 137 -2.83 1.55 1.17
C VAL A 137 -1.74 2.09 0.23
N ILE A 138 -2.09 2.51 -0.99
CA ILE A 138 -1.13 3.06 -1.97
C ILE A 138 -0.53 4.38 -1.48
N ILE A 139 -1.34 5.30 -0.96
CA ILE A 139 -0.87 6.58 -0.42
C ILE A 139 0.11 6.33 0.73
N LYS A 140 -0.23 5.42 1.66
CA LYS A 140 0.63 5.08 2.80
C LYS A 140 1.88 4.32 2.38
N ALA A 141 1.82 3.51 1.32
CA ALA A 141 2.96 2.82 0.74
C ALA A 141 3.92 3.80 0.05
N ASN A 142 3.42 4.83 -0.63
CA ASN A 142 4.23 5.83 -1.35
C ASN A 142 5.39 5.18 -2.14
N ILE A 143 5.04 4.26 -3.04
CA ILE A 143 6.03 3.54 -3.85
C ILE A 143 6.71 4.52 -4.81
N LYS A 144 8.04 4.49 -4.84
CA LYS A 144 8.82 5.24 -5.81
C LYS A 144 8.60 4.71 -7.22
N ASP A 145 8.50 5.63 -8.19
CA ASP A 145 8.32 5.35 -9.61
C ASP A 145 7.12 4.42 -9.89
N LEU A 146 6.01 4.60 -9.16
CA LEU A 146 4.86 3.70 -9.17
C LEU A 146 4.22 3.55 -10.55
N ALA A 147 4.03 4.64 -11.30
CA ALA A 147 3.45 4.60 -12.64
C ALA A 147 4.38 3.89 -13.63
N THR A 148 5.69 4.12 -13.55
CA THR A 148 6.67 3.36 -14.35
C THR A 148 6.66 1.87 -13.99
N ASN A 149 6.64 1.53 -12.69
CA ASN A 149 6.58 0.14 -12.23
C ASN A 149 5.27 -0.55 -12.65
N LEU A 150 4.15 0.19 -12.67
CA LEU A 150 2.87 -0.30 -13.13
C LEU A 150 2.90 -0.66 -14.61
N LEU A 151 3.39 0.22 -15.48
CA LEU A 151 3.55 -0.10 -16.91
C LEU A 151 4.54 -1.24 -17.14
N PHE A 152 5.61 -1.31 -16.35
CA PHE A 152 6.51 -2.45 -16.40
C PHE A 152 5.81 -3.78 -16.10
N MET A 153 4.88 -3.82 -15.13
CA MET A 153 4.07 -5.01 -14.84
C MET A 153 3.08 -5.31 -15.96
N ILE A 154 2.38 -4.30 -16.48
CA ILE A 154 1.35 -4.47 -17.52
C ILE A 154 1.97 -4.95 -18.84
N ASP A 155 3.06 -4.32 -19.29
CA ASP A 155 3.63 -4.58 -20.62
C ASP A 155 4.56 -5.79 -20.66
N TYR A 156 5.22 -6.12 -19.53
CA TYR A 156 6.26 -7.16 -19.49
C TYR A 156 5.98 -8.32 -18.53
N GLY A 157 4.88 -8.26 -17.77
CA GLY A 157 4.48 -9.33 -16.84
C GLY A 157 4.02 -10.61 -17.54
N ASN A 158 3.94 -11.70 -16.76
CA ASN A 158 3.44 -12.97 -17.28
C ASN A 158 1.97 -12.83 -17.73
N PRO A 159 1.66 -12.99 -19.03
CA PRO A 159 0.30 -12.80 -19.53
C PRO A 159 -0.70 -13.81 -18.95
N GLN A 160 -0.25 -14.97 -18.48
CA GLN A 160 -1.14 -15.94 -17.82
C GLN A 160 -1.62 -15.44 -16.46
N LEU A 161 -0.79 -14.69 -15.72
CA LEU A 161 -1.18 -14.06 -14.46
C LEU A 161 -2.08 -12.84 -14.72
N ALA A 162 -1.81 -12.10 -15.79
CA ALA A 162 -2.60 -10.93 -16.18
C ALA A 162 -4.05 -11.26 -16.56
N CYS A 163 -4.37 -12.51 -16.92
CA CYS A 163 -5.74 -12.96 -17.20
C CYS A 163 -6.52 -13.41 -15.94
N GLY A 164 -5.89 -13.42 -14.76
CA GLY A 164 -6.47 -13.91 -13.51
C GLY A 164 -6.61 -12.84 -12.43
N GLU A 165 -6.53 -13.27 -11.17
CA GLU A 165 -6.59 -12.42 -9.97
C GLU A 165 -5.57 -11.26 -10.03
N ALA A 166 -4.34 -11.54 -10.49
CA ALA A 166 -3.31 -10.51 -10.60
C ALA A 166 -3.68 -9.41 -11.60
N GLY A 167 -4.34 -9.75 -12.71
CA GLY A 167 -4.84 -8.77 -13.69
C GLY A 167 -5.90 -7.84 -13.10
N TYR A 168 -6.80 -8.38 -12.29
CA TYR A 168 -7.80 -7.58 -11.58
C TYR A 168 -7.13 -6.55 -10.66
N TYR A 169 -6.22 -6.99 -9.78
CA TYR A 169 -5.55 -6.07 -8.85
C TYR A 169 -4.61 -5.08 -9.55
N LEU A 170 -4.00 -5.44 -10.69
CA LEU A 170 -3.25 -4.49 -11.51
C LEU A 170 -4.15 -3.41 -12.12
N THR A 171 -5.32 -3.79 -12.64
CA THR A 171 -6.28 -2.83 -13.20
C THR A 171 -6.81 -1.91 -12.11
N THR A 172 -7.08 -2.44 -10.91
CA THR A 172 -7.49 -1.63 -9.75
C THR A 172 -6.36 -0.72 -9.26
N LEU A 173 -5.11 -1.18 -9.28
CA LEU A 173 -3.94 -0.34 -8.99
C LEU A 173 -3.80 0.79 -10.01
N GLU A 174 -4.02 0.52 -11.30
CA GLU A 174 -4.00 1.56 -12.34
C GLU A 174 -5.08 2.62 -12.12
N ALA A 175 -6.31 2.20 -11.81
CA ALA A 175 -7.42 3.08 -11.48
C ALA A 175 -7.10 3.94 -10.24
N ALA A 176 -6.53 3.34 -9.19
CA ALA A 176 -6.14 4.06 -7.99
C ALA A 176 -5.00 5.07 -8.25
N VAL A 177 -4.00 4.73 -9.06
CA VAL A 177 -2.94 5.68 -9.47
C VAL A 177 -3.53 6.86 -10.23
N HIS A 178 -4.48 6.61 -11.13
CA HIS A 178 -5.19 7.69 -11.84
C HIS A 178 -5.99 8.58 -10.88
N PHE A 179 -6.70 7.98 -9.92
CA PHE A 179 -7.43 8.72 -8.90
C PHE A 179 -6.51 9.58 -8.04
N ILE A 180 -5.39 9.03 -7.55
CA ILE A 180 -4.40 9.74 -6.73
C ILE A 180 -3.83 10.95 -7.47
N ALA A 181 -3.54 10.80 -8.76
CA ALA A 181 -3.07 11.91 -9.60
C ALA A 181 -4.10 13.05 -9.72
N SER A 182 -5.39 12.73 -9.60
CA SER A 182 -6.50 13.70 -9.65
C SER A 182 -6.93 14.25 -8.28
N LEU A 183 -6.33 13.79 -7.17
CA LEU A 183 -6.69 14.24 -5.83
C LEU A 183 -6.46 15.75 -5.67
N SER A 184 -7.52 16.48 -5.34
CA SER A 184 -7.43 17.83 -4.80
C SER A 184 -7.87 17.85 -3.33
N PRO A 185 -7.40 18.83 -2.53
CA PRO A 185 -7.89 19.04 -1.16
C PRO A 185 -9.41 19.22 -1.07
N GLU A 186 -10.05 19.63 -2.16
CA GLU A 186 -11.51 19.80 -2.30
C GLU A 186 -12.23 18.49 -2.65
N THR A 187 -11.52 17.53 -3.24
CA THR A 187 -12.05 16.21 -3.63
C THR A 187 -12.19 15.28 -2.42
N LEU A 188 -11.30 15.45 -1.44
CA LEU A 188 -11.49 14.92 -0.10
C LEU A 188 -12.51 15.80 0.60
N GLN A 189 -13.51 15.20 1.26
CA GLN A 189 -14.38 15.97 2.15
C GLN A 189 -13.53 16.44 3.33
N ALA A 190 -12.93 17.62 3.21
CA ALA A 190 -12.39 18.33 4.35
C ALA A 190 -13.53 18.54 5.34
N PRO A 191 -13.37 18.20 6.62
CA PRO A 191 -14.23 18.79 7.63
C PRO A 191 -13.91 20.29 7.70
N GLN A 192 -14.93 21.13 7.57
CA GLN A 192 -14.96 22.35 8.36
C GLN A 192 -15.19 21.91 9.82
N GLY A 193 -14.11 21.84 10.63
CA GLY A 193 -14.15 21.43 12.03
C GLY A 193 -14.29 19.91 12.18
N VAL A 194 -13.34 19.21 12.78
CA VAL A 194 -13.05 19.20 14.22
C VAL A 194 -11.56 18.91 14.39
N MET A 195 -10.84 19.76 15.14
CA MET A 195 -9.51 19.40 15.65
C MET A 195 -9.71 18.29 16.70
N GLU A 196 -8.90 17.25 16.72
CA GLU A 196 -8.95 16.24 17.80
C GLU A 196 -8.06 16.71 18.95
N PHE A 197 -8.57 16.76 20.18
CA PHE A 197 -7.73 16.95 21.37
C PHE A 197 -7.43 15.58 21.98
N VAL A 198 -6.17 15.39 22.36
CA VAL A 198 -5.68 14.13 22.92
C VAL A 198 -5.54 14.30 24.43
N VAL A 199 -6.18 13.44 25.21
CA VAL A 199 -6.03 13.41 26.67
C VAL A 199 -5.00 12.35 27.04
N CYS A 200 -3.91 12.78 27.69
CA CYS A 200 -2.80 11.94 28.14
C CYS A 200 -2.59 12.13 29.65
N GLU A 201 -2.04 11.12 30.34
CA GLU A 201 -1.69 11.24 31.75
C GLU A 201 -0.69 12.39 32.01
N ARG A 202 -0.92 13.09 33.13
CA ARG A 202 -0.32 14.40 33.46
C ARG A 202 1.21 14.39 33.51
N GLU A 203 1.81 13.31 34.00
CA GLU A 203 3.26 13.23 34.21
C GLU A 203 4.02 13.18 32.87
N TYR A 204 3.52 12.41 31.89
CA TYR A 204 4.18 12.25 30.59
C TYR A 204 4.01 13.46 29.67
N PHE A 205 2.83 14.09 29.68
CA PHE A 205 2.51 15.23 28.82
C PHE A 205 3.21 16.53 29.24
N SER A 206 3.45 16.71 30.55
CA SER A 206 4.18 17.88 31.07
C SER A 206 5.60 18.01 30.49
N SER A 207 6.23 16.88 30.18
CA SER A 207 7.56 16.80 29.57
C SER A 207 7.56 17.13 28.08
N LEU A 208 6.41 16.99 27.39
CA LEU A 208 6.26 17.24 25.96
C LEU A 208 5.85 18.69 25.66
N CYS A 209 5.01 19.30 26.51
CA CYS A 209 4.63 20.71 26.40
C CYS A 209 5.79 21.69 26.67
N SER A 210 6.81 21.26 27.41
CA SER A 210 8.01 22.08 27.67
C SER A 210 8.94 22.19 26.46
N LEU A 211 8.69 21.44 25.39
CA LEU A 211 9.41 21.57 24.12
C LEU A 211 8.83 22.75 23.30
N PRO A 212 9.67 23.72 22.89
CA PRO A 212 9.21 24.84 22.08
C PRO A 212 8.75 24.35 20.70
N GLY A 213 7.52 24.74 20.31
CA GLY A 213 6.92 24.37 19.01
C GLY A 213 6.13 23.06 19.00
N SER A 214 5.83 22.46 20.15
CA SER A 214 5.09 21.20 20.25
C SER A 214 3.64 21.26 19.75
N GLY A 215 3.02 22.45 19.71
CA GLY A 215 1.61 22.62 19.35
C GLY A 215 0.63 22.00 20.35
N LEU A 216 1.10 21.65 21.56
CA LEU A 216 0.32 21.01 22.62
C LEU A 216 -0.06 22.03 23.69
N GLU A 217 -1.36 22.17 23.98
CA GLU A 217 -1.90 23.05 25.03
C GLU A 217 -2.51 22.22 26.16
N MET A 218 -2.14 22.54 27.41
CA MET A 218 -2.70 21.90 28.60
C MET A 218 -3.99 22.60 29.02
N VAL A 219 -5.08 21.86 29.02
CA VAL A 219 -6.40 22.35 29.43
C VAL A 219 -6.77 21.74 30.79
N ALA A 220 -7.42 22.53 31.66
CA ALA A 220 -7.85 22.05 32.97
C ALA A 220 -8.98 21.00 32.84
N SER A 221 -9.02 20.02 33.75
CA SER A 221 -9.94 18.86 33.68
C SER A 221 -11.42 19.22 33.71
N ASP A 222 -11.75 20.42 34.14
CA ASP A 222 -13.09 20.98 34.31
C ASP A 222 -13.52 21.91 33.15
N THR A 223 -12.67 22.09 32.14
CA THR A 223 -12.98 22.95 30.99
C THR A 223 -13.77 22.16 29.94
N GLU A 224 -15.00 22.59 29.65
CA GLU A 224 -15.83 21.99 28.62
C GLU A 224 -15.41 22.50 27.24
N VAL A 225 -14.77 21.64 26.43
CA VAL A 225 -14.28 22.00 25.10
C VAL A 225 -15.27 21.49 24.04
N GLN A 226 -16.02 22.41 23.44
CA GLN A 226 -17.06 22.07 22.45
C GLN A 226 -16.46 21.80 21.06
N GLY A 227 -16.99 20.76 20.39
CA GLY A 227 -16.61 20.43 19.02
C GLY A 227 -15.39 19.52 18.88
N TYR A 228 -15.15 18.64 19.84
CA TYR A 228 -14.03 17.70 19.87
C TYR A 228 -14.49 16.33 20.41
N GLN A 229 -13.87 15.23 19.97
CA GLN A 229 -14.12 13.88 20.52
C GLN A 229 -12.98 13.43 21.44
N VAL A 230 -13.33 12.79 22.56
CA VAL A 230 -12.35 12.28 23.54
C VAL A 230 -11.75 10.96 23.05
N ALA A 231 -10.45 10.97 22.73
CA ALA A 231 -9.68 9.76 22.47
C ALA A 231 -8.71 9.49 23.64
N VAL A 232 -8.84 8.32 24.27
CA VAL A 232 -7.97 7.89 25.38
C VAL A 232 -6.78 7.14 24.82
N ILE A 233 -5.58 7.73 24.94
CA ILE A 233 -4.34 7.06 24.55
C ILE A 233 -3.79 6.33 25.78
N ARG A 234 -3.65 5.01 25.67
CA ARG A 234 -3.02 4.18 26.72
C ARG A 234 -1.50 4.35 26.67
N ASP A 235 -0.84 4.36 27.83
CA ASP A 235 0.60 4.65 27.99
C ASP A 235 1.55 3.92 27.04
N TRP A 236 1.20 2.69 26.64
CA TRP A 236 2.03 1.89 25.74
C TRP A 236 2.14 2.49 24.32
N ALA A 237 1.17 3.30 23.89
CA ALA A 237 1.15 3.90 22.55
C ALA A 237 2.10 5.12 22.43
N LEU A 238 2.50 5.72 23.55
CA LEU A 238 3.36 6.91 23.60
C LEU A 238 4.84 6.59 23.86
N ASN A 239 5.17 5.32 24.15
CA ASN A 239 6.52 4.93 24.52
C ASN A 239 7.46 4.88 23.29
N ARG A 240 8.18 5.99 23.06
CA ARG A 240 9.19 6.12 21.98
C ARG A 240 10.38 5.16 22.11
N ALA A 241 10.63 4.55 23.28
CA ALA A 241 11.78 3.69 23.50
C ALA A 241 11.76 2.41 22.63
N ARG A 242 10.60 2.00 22.09
CA ARG A 242 10.51 0.86 21.16
C ARG A 242 11.04 1.15 19.75
N TYR A 243 11.17 2.40 19.34
CA TYR A 243 11.65 2.76 18.00
C TYR A 243 13.18 2.95 17.93
N MET A 244 13.90 2.76 19.03
CA MET A 244 15.35 3.03 19.11
C MET A 244 16.22 1.86 19.59
N THR A 245 15.71 0.64 19.71
CA THR A 245 16.55 -0.52 20.02
C THR A 245 16.36 -1.63 18.99
N ASN A 246 17.19 -1.57 17.95
CA ASN A 246 17.78 -2.74 17.30
C ASN A 246 19.28 -2.43 17.12
N VAL A 247 20.08 -2.83 18.11
CA VAL A 247 21.47 -3.26 17.93
C VAL A 247 21.46 -4.77 18.12
#